data_AF-A0A1F3T1L9-F1
#
_entry.id   AF-A0A1F3T1L9-F1
#
_cell.length_a   1.000
_cell.length_b   1.000
_cell.length_c   1.000
_cell.angle_alpha   90.00
_cell.angle_beta   90.00
_cell.angle_gamma   90.00
#
_symmetry.space_group_name_H-M   'P 1'
#
loop_
_entity.id
_entity.type
_entity.pdbx_description
1 polymer ?
#
loop_
_entity_poly.entity_id
_entity_poly.type
_entity_poly.pdbx_seq_one_letter_code
_entity_poly.pdbx_strand_id
1 'polypeptide(L)'
;MKSNQSKPAVKVSRTPRVAVAKGRRSTSKQVENHERILESFRNCLQLARIRFEKCELAESEVAYGMALQEARKLRSHRAEMEALSGLLRLASEAINMPAIERWGQELDSLMSAHPGEIPPLAWYCKGTVAWYRRDVRFAQRCWHRCLRAVRQHSLEVSEFDETPPEELTAKAWVALALAWKSEKAGRALSVAQALLQRFEKQDFRTVNGTVYLLLGSIASDHRQLEQAMNWYQKAHAKFLAEHNWYYHLYVLIGYARIGRLQRNYAQAYWHLDLLDKAAWGAHFGQLRREVAFERTRLEKDAVDLLIDSRRGVVKTRDSGQISLRKQYILLHILKALSDAHGRSGADMDRGLSKAEIIERVWKENYRPEAHDNKLYYNINRLRKLIEPDLKKPQYLLNWKEGYRLAPGLRVQFLGDQNGDAFQIENARGGVQ
;
A
#
# COMPACT_ATOMS: atom_id res chain seq x y z
N MET A 1 44.23 46.80 85.72
CA MET A 1 45.18 45.67 85.61
C MET A 1 45.53 45.48 84.15
N LYS A 2 46.83 45.45 83.84
CA LYS A 2 47.41 45.27 82.50
C LYS A 2 47.25 43.83 82.03
N SER A 3 47.08 43.63 80.72
CA SER A 3 47.51 42.49 79.89
C SER A 3 46.52 42.26 78.75
N ASN A 4 46.86 41.76 77.57
CA ASN A 4 48.07 41.85 76.78
C ASN A 4 47.64 41.56 75.33
N GLN A 5 48.37 42.10 74.37
CA GLN A 5 48.15 41.90 72.94
C GLN A 5 48.45 40.46 72.51
N SER A 6 47.74 39.94 71.51
CA SER A 6 48.34 39.06 70.49
C SER A 6 47.49 39.02 69.21
N LYS A 7 48.01 39.65 68.15
CA LYS A 7 47.56 39.49 66.75
C LYS A 7 48.01 38.12 66.21
N PRO A 8 47.18 37.38 65.46
CA PRO A 8 47.67 36.24 64.67
C PRO A 8 48.23 36.71 63.32
N ALA A 9 49.36 36.11 62.96
CA ALA A 9 50.15 36.38 61.75
C ALA A 9 49.46 35.84 60.48
N VAL A 10 49.41 36.69 59.45
CA VAL A 10 49.05 36.31 58.07
C VAL A 10 50.21 35.52 57.46
N LYS A 11 50.06 34.21 57.33
CA LYS A 11 50.95 33.37 56.50
C LYS A 11 50.51 33.48 55.04
N VAL A 12 51.27 34.23 54.25
CA VAL A 12 51.19 34.22 52.78
C VAL A 12 51.79 32.91 52.29
N SER A 13 50.94 31.94 51.95
CA SER A 13 51.36 30.70 51.28
C SER A 13 51.70 31.01 49.83
N ARG A 14 52.98 30.83 49.47
CA ARG A 14 53.46 30.83 48.08
C ARG A 14 52.74 29.74 47.29
N THR A 15 51.99 30.14 46.27
CA THR A 15 51.42 29.25 45.26
C THR A 15 52.55 28.66 44.40
N PRO A 16 52.61 27.34 44.19
CA PRO A 16 53.51 26.76 43.20
C PRO A 16 52.97 27.08 41.80
N ARG A 17 53.81 27.72 40.97
CA ARG A 17 53.59 27.83 39.52
C ARG A 17 53.63 26.43 38.92
N VAL A 18 52.45 25.82 38.77
CA VAL A 18 52.27 24.59 37.98
C VAL A 18 52.33 24.95 36.50
N ALA A 19 53.23 24.30 35.78
CA ALA A 19 53.36 24.38 34.33
C ALA A 19 52.12 23.79 33.64
N VAL A 20 51.13 24.63 33.34
CA VAL A 20 49.94 24.28 32.55
C VAL A 20 50.15 24.72 31.11
N ALA A 21 50.79 23.89 30.28
CA ALA A 21 50.90 24.20 28.85
C ALA A 21 51.21 22.97 27.95
N LYS A 22 50.61 21.79 28.17
CA LYS A 22 50.70 20.67 27.18
C LYS A 22 49.42 19.85 26.93
N GLY A 23 48.27 20.21 27.52
CA GLY A 23 47.03 19.41 27.42
C GLY A 23 45.95 19.88 26.42
N ARG A 24 46.08 21.04 25.76
CA ARG A 24 44.98 21.62 24.94
C ARG A 24 44.87 21.13 23.49
N ARG A 25 45.88 20.43 22.95
CA ARG A 25 45.87 19.97 21.54
C ARG A 25 45.14 18.64 21.31
N SER A 26 44.97 17.81 22.35
CA SER A 26 44.28 16.51 22.20
C SER A 26 42.76 16.65 22.21
N THR A 27 42.21 17.65 22.91
CA THR A 27 40.76 17.88 23.02
C THR A 27 40.15 18.44 21.73
N SER A 28 40.83 19.31 20.97
CA SER A 28 40.28 19.83 19.71
C SER A 28 40.11 18.74 18.64
N LYS A 29 41.10 17.84 18.49
CA LYS A 29 41.00 16.71 17.55
C LYS A 29 39.87 15.74 17.88
N GLN A 30 39.56 15.54 19.16
CA GLN A 30 38.46 14.66 19.58
C GLN A 30 37.09 15.30 19.29
N VAL A 31 36.96 16.60 19.52
CA VAL A 31 35.74 17.36 19.20
C VAL A 31 35.50 17.39 17.69
N GLU A 32 36.52 17.71 16.89
CA GLU A 32 36.45 17.70 15.42
C GLU A 32 36.06 16.33 14.86
N ASN A 33 36.60 15.24 15.43
CA ASN A 33 36.23 13.89 15.02
C ASN A 33 34.78 13.54 15.43
N HIS A 34 34.33 13.95 16.61
CA HIS A 34 32.95 13.73 17.06
C HIS A 34 31.94 14.48 16.17
N GLU A 35 32.18 15.77 15.90
CA GLU A 35 31.35 16.58 15.01
C GLU A 35 31.29 15.99 13.59
N ARG A 36 32.42 15.49 13.07
CA ARG A 36 32.45 14.83 11.76
C ARG A 36 31.60 13.56 11.71
N ILE A 37 31.64 12.73 12.75
CA ILE A 37 30.82 11.51 12.81
C ILE A 37 29.33 11.89 12.98
N LEU A 38 29.02 12.91 13.77
CA LEU A 38 27.66 13.42 13.96
C LEU A 38 27.06 13.91 12.64
N GLU A 39 27.84 14.68 11.88
CA GLU A 39 27.45 15.16 10.57
C GLU A 39 27.27 14.00 9.57
N SER A 40 28.17 13.01 9.59
CA SER A 40 28.04 11.80 8.78
C SER A 40 26.75 11.03 9.10
N PHE A 41 26.40 10.90 10.38
CA PHE A 41 25.16 10.28 10.82
C PHE A 41 23.92 11.02 10.28
N ARG A 42 23.87 12.36 10.46
CA ARG A 42 22.77 13.20 9.97
C ARG A 42 22.57 13.05 8.46
N ASN A 43 23.66 13.09 7.70
CA ASN A 43 23.62 12.93 6.24
C ASN A 43 23.10 11.55 5.83
N CYS A 44 23.54 10.47 6.49
CA CYS A 44 23.03 9.12 6.22
C CYS A 44 21.52 9.01 6.53
N LEU A 45 21.09 9.58 7.66
CA LEU A 45 19.68 9.55 8.07
C LEU A 45 18.78 10.34 7.12
N GLN A 46 19.21 11.54 6.73
CA GLN A 46 18.49 12.38 5.77
C GLN A 46 18.42 11.72 4.40
N LEU A 47 19.54 11.17 3.92
CA LEU A 47 19.59 10.42 2.66
C LEU A 47 18.61 9.25 2.70
N ALA A 48 18.58 8.47 3.79
CA ALA A 48 17.68 7.35 3.94
C ALA A 48 16.21 7.76 3.85
N ARG A 49 15.84 8.88 4.49
CA ARG A 49 14.49 9.46 4.43
C ARG A 49 14.12 9.92 3.02
N ILE A 50 15.02 10.62 2.33
CA ILE A 50 14.79 11.06 0.95
C ILE A 50 14.59 9.84 0.05
N ARG A 51 15.48 8.84 0.11
CA ARG A 51 15.37 7.59 -0.67
C ARG A 51 14.03 6.88 -0.40
N PHE A 52 13.59 6.86 0.86
CA PHE A 52 12.27 6.31 1.22
C PHE A 52 11.14 7.03 0.49
N GLU A 53 11.12 8.36 0.54
CA GLU A 53 10.10 9.18 -0.13
C GLU A 53 10.15 9.04 -1.66
N LYS A 54 11.33 8.73 -2.22
CA LYS A 54 11.54 8.49 -3.65
C LYS A 54 11.21 7.08 -4.12
N CYS A 55 10.67 6.22 -3.25
CA CYS A 55 10.41 4.81 -3.54
C CYS A 55 11.68 3.96 -3.77
N GLU A 56 12.85 4.46 -3.38
CA GLU A 56 14.15 3.77 -3.47
C GLU A 56 14.41 3.03 -2.15
N LEU A 57 13.54 2.06 -1.84
CA LEU A 57 13.47 1.45 -0.50
C LEU A 57 14.68 0.57 -0.17
N ALA A 58 15.32 -0.03 -1.17
CA ALA A 58 16.52 -0.83 -0.98
C ALA A 58 17.71 0.06 -0.59
N GLU A 59 17.87 1.18 -1.30
CA GLU A 59 18.89 2.20 -1.04
C GLU A 59 18.63 2.91 0.30
N SER A 60 17.36 3.13 0.64
CA SER A 60 16.96 3.63 1.95
C SER A 60 17.39 2.68 3.07
N GLU A 61 17.23 1.37 2.89
CA GLU A 61 17.67 0.35 3.87
C GLU A 61 19.19 0.39 4.07
N VAL A 62 19.96 0.48 2.98
CA VAL A 62 21.42 0.62 3.05
C VAL A 62 21.81 1.89 3.79
N ALA A 63 21.20 3.03 3.48
CA ALA A 63 21.50 4.31 4.11
C ALA A 63 21.17 4.32 5.62
N TYR A 64 20.04 3.72 6.04
CA TYR A 64 19.77 3.52 7.47
C TYR A 64 20.76 2.57 8.14
N GLY A 65 21.22 1.53 7.43
CA GLY A 65 22.28 0.65 7.90
C GLY A 65 23.60 1.39 8.16
N MET A 66 23.96 2.33 7.26
CA MET A 66 25.11 3.22 7.46
C MET A 66 24.90 4.17 8.65
N ALA A 67 23.72 4.79 8.75
CA ALA A 67 23.37 5.64 9.90
C ALA A 67 23.49 4.87 11.23
N LEU A 68 23.05 3.61 11.28
CA LEU A 68 23.20 2.76 12.46
C LEU A 68 24.67 2.54 12.84
N GLN A 69 25.54 2.32 11.86
CA GLN A 69 26.98 2.17 12.12
C GLN A 69 27.61 3.46 12.66
N GLU A 70 27.26 4.61 12.11
CA GLU A 70 27.75 5.91 12.60
C GLU A 70 27.21 6.22 14.01
N ALA A 71 25.93 5.92 14.30
CA ALA A 71 25.36 6.07 15.64
C ALA A 71 26.12 5.26 16.70
N ARG A 72 26.53 4.03 16.35
CA ARG A 72 27.35 3.19 17.25
C ARG A 72 28.75 3.74 17.45
N LYS A 73 29.36 4.35 16.44
CA LYS A 73 30.64 5.07 16.58
C LYS A 73 30.50 6.30 17.49
N LEU A 74 29.38 7.01 17.41
CA LEU A 74 29.04 8.12 18.31
C LEU A 74 28.79 7.66 19.76
N ARG A 75 28.45 6.38 19.96
CA ARG A 75 27.96 5.84 21.24
C ARG A 75 26.72 6.59 21.75
N SER A 76 25.87 7.04 20.83
CA SER A 76 24.60 7.70 21.16
C SER A 76 23.46 6.69 21.03
N HIS A 77 22.88 6.28 22.16
CA HIS A 77 21.77 5.32 22.18
C HIS A 77 20.53 5.89 21.49
N ARG A 78 20.27 7.20 21.66
CA ARG A 78 19.19 7.88 20.94
C ARG A 78 19.36 7.81 19.42
N ALA A 79 20.55 8.11 18.89
CA ALA A 79 20.83 8.02 17.46
C ALA A 79 20.69 6.58 16.93
N GLU A 80 21.12 5.60 17.74
CA GLU A 80 20.96 4.17 17.42
C GLU A 80 19.48 3.79 17.32
N MET A 81 18.66 4.20 18.30
CA MET A 81 17.21 3.97 18.28
C MET A 81 16.53 4.65 17.08
N GLU A 82 16.96 5.84 16.65
CA GLU A 82 16.41 6.50 15.46
C GLU A 82 16.72 5.73 14.17
N ALA A 83 17.96 5.29 13.97
CA ALA A 83 18.35 4.49 12.81
C ALA A 83 17.61 3.14 12.79
N LEU A 84 17.53 2.45 13.94
CA LEU A 84 16.77 1.21 14.10
C LEU A 84 15.28 1.41 13.80
N SER A 85 14.70 2.55 14.17
CA SER A 85 13.30 2.87 13.90
C SER A 85 13.03 2.99 12.39
N GLY A 86 13.98 3.54 11.63
CA GLY A 86 13.94 3.58 10.16
C GLY A 86 14.01 2.20 9.51
N LEU A 87 14.99 1.38 9.93
CA LEU A 87 15.12 -0.02 9.47
C LEU A 87 13.88 -0.85 9.79
N LEU A 88 13.33 -0.69 11.00
CA LEU A 88 12.12 -1.37 11.43
C LEU A 88 10.91 -0.94 10.57
N ARG A 89 10.79 0.36 10.24
CA ARG A 89 9.74 0.86 9.34
C ARG A 89 9.85 0.26 7.94
N LEU A 90 11.05 0.18 7.36
CA LEU A 90 11.30 -0.44 6.05
C LEU A 90 10.99 -1.94 6.06
N ALA A 91 11.49 -2.67 7.05
CA ALA A 91 11.22 -4.09 7.22
C ALA A 91 9.70 -4.37 7.34
N SER A 92 8.98 -3.49 8.03
CA SER A 92 7.52 -3.57 8.16
C SER A 92 6.78 -3.34 6.84
N GLU A 93 7.27 -2.43 5.99
CA GLU A 93 6.76 -2.20 4.65
C GLU A 93 7.02 -3.42 3.76
N ALA A 94 8.21 -3.99 3.84
CA ALA A 94 8.60 -5.19 3.09
C ALA A 94 7.88 -6.47 3.55
N ILE A 95 7.21 -6.45 4.71
CA ILE A 95 6.72 -7.66 5.40
C ILE A 95 7.88 -8.66 5.62
N ASN A 96 9.08 -8.16 5.90
CA ASN A 96 10.25 -8.99 6.18
C ASN A 96 10.25 -9.40 7.65
N MET A 97 9.54 -10.49 7.99
CA MET A 97 9.35 -10.92 9.38
C MET A 97 10.68 -11.13 10.14
N PRO A 98 11.70 -11.80 9.58
CA PRO A 98 13.01 -11.90 10.23
C PRO A 98 13.65 -10.54 10.56
N ALA A 99 13.61 -9.59 9.64
CA ALA A 99 14.15 -8.25 9.88
C ALA A 99 13.32 -7.45 10.91
N ILE A 100 11.99 -7.57 10.89
CA ILE A 100 11.11 -6.94 11.89
C ILE A 100 11.42 -7.48 13.29
N GLU A 101 11.63 -8.79 13.43
CA GLU A 101 11.99 -9.41 14.71
C GLU A 101 13.37 -8.96 15.19
N ARG A 102 14.38 -9.02 14.31
CA ARG A 102 15.74 -8.58 14.62
C ARG A 102 15.78 -7.12 15.10
N TRP A 103 15.30 -6.19 14.26
CA TRP A 103 15.36 -4.76 14.58
C TRP A 103 14.41 -4.40 15.72
N GLY A 104 13.28 -5.10 15.84
CA GLY A 104 12.33 -4.93 16.94
C GLY A 104 12.93 -5.30 18.29
N GLN A 105 13.61 -6.45 18.39
CA GLN A 105 14.27 -6.91 19.60
C GLN A 105 15.42 -6.00 20.02
N GLU A 106 16.26 -5.58 19.06
CA GLU A 106 17.38 -4.68 19.31
C GLU A 106 16.89 -3.32 19.82
N LEU A 107 15.85 -2.76 19.19
CA LEU A 107 15.21 -1.52 19.62
C LEU A 107 14.57 -1.66 21.02
N ASP A 108 13.89 -2.77 21.31
CA ASP A 108 13.29 -3.02 22.63
C ASP A 108 14.35 -3.15 23.74
N SER A 109 15.48 -3.78 23.45
CA SER A 109 16.61 -3.87 24.39
C SER A 109 17.15 -2.48 24.74
N LEU A 110 17.39 -1.63 23.73
CA LEU A 110 17.89 -0.27 23.93
C LEU A 110 16.88 0.61 24.67
N MET A 111 15.60 0.57 24.28
CA MET A 111 14.54 1.34 24.95
C MET A 111 14.37 0.94 26.43
N SER A 112 14.58 -0.34 26.75
CA SER A 112 14.50 -0.84 28.12
C SER A 112 15.71 -0.42 28.96
N ALA A 113 16.90 -0.43 28.36
CA ALA A 113 18.14 -0.02 29.03
C ALA A 113 18.24 1.51 29.22
N HIS A 114 17.68 2.30 28.29
CA HIS A 114 17.81 3.76 28.26
C HIS A 114 16.45 4.46 28.11
N PRO A 115 15.54 4.35 29.10
CA PRO A 115 14.17 4.85 28.98
C PRO A 115 14.05 6.38 28.86
N GLY A 116 15.05 7.13 29.32
CA GLY A 116 15.09 8.60 29.21
C GLY A 116 15.55 9.12 27.85
N GLU A 117 16.11 8.26 27.00
CA GLU A 117 16.68 8.64 25.70
C GLU A 117 15.81 8.21 24.51
N ILE A 118 14.62 7.65 24.77
CA ILE A 118 13.79 7.07 23.72
C ILE A 118 13.27 8.17 22.78
N PRO A 119 13.66 8.19 21.49
CA PRO A 119 13.15 9.16 20.55
C PRO A 119 11.65 8.89 20.30
N PRO A 120 10.80 9.93 20.16
CA PRO A 120 9.37 9.72 19.90
C PRO A 120 9.09 8.93 18.61
N LEU A 121 9.99 9.03 17.62
CA LEU A 121 9.92 8.27 16.37
C LEU A 121 9.95 6.75 16.59
N ALA A 122 10.66 6.26 17.62
CA ALA A 122 10.69 4.83 17.94
C ALA A 122 9.30 4.31 18.31
N TRP A 123 8.58 5.05 19.16
CA TRP A 123 7.19 4.71 19.49
C TRP A 123 6.27 4.79 18.26
N TYR A 124 6.47 5.77 17.38
CA TYR A 124 5.71 5.87 16.14
C TYR A 124 5.91 4.64 15.24
N CYS A 125 7.16 4.26 14.98
CA CYS A 125 7.49 3.11 14.13
C CYS A 125 7.01 1.78 14.72
N LYS A 126 7.18 1.55 16.04
CA LYS A 126 6.61 0.38 16.71
C LYS A 126 5.08 0.32 16.57
N GLY A 127 4.41 1.47 16.68
CA GLY A 127 2.96 1.55 16.46
C GLY A 127 2.56 1.15 15.03
N THR A 128 3.31 1.62 14.03
CA THR A 128 3.09 1.25 12.62
C THR A 128 3.29 -0.25 12.35
N VAL A 129 4.35 -0.84 12.92
CA VAL A 129 4.60 -2.29 12.83
C VAL A 129 3.44 -3.09 13.45
N ALA A 130 3.01 -2.69 14.64
CA ALA A 130 1.89 -3.32 15.35
C ALA A 130 0.59 -3.22 14.54
N TRP A 131 0.33 -2.07 13.93
CA TRP A 131 -0.81 -1.84 13.05
C TRP A 131 -0.80 -2.79 11.85
N TYR A 132 0.33 -2.94 11.16
CA TYR A 132 0.47 -3.88 10.05
C TYR A 132 0.34 -5.36 10.45
N ARG A 133 0.66 -5.69 11.71
CA ARG A 133 0.41 -7.01 12.32
C ARG A 133 -1.03 -7.18 12.82
N ARG A 134 -1.90 -6.18 12.63
CA ARG A 134 -3.29 -6.11 13.09
C ARG A 134 -3.44 -6.11 14.62
N ASP A 135 -2.38 -5.77 15.37
CA ASP A 135 -2.47 -5.50 16.81
C ASP A 135 -2.82 -4.02 17.04
N VAL A 136 -4.10 -3.71 16.82
CA VAL A 136 -4.64 -2.35 16.88
C VAL A 136 -4.46 -1.73 18.28
N ARG A 137 -4.63 -2.53 19.34
CA ARG A 137 -4.53 -2.06 20.73
C ARG A 137 -3.08 -1.68 21.07
N PHE A 138 -2.11 -2.50 20.70
CA PHE A 138 -0.71 -2.15 20.91
C PHE A 138 -0.27 -0.96 20.05
N ALA A 139 -0.74 -0.89 18.80
CA ALA A 139 -0.49 0.26 17.93
C ALA A 139 -0.93 1.60 18.56
N GLN A 140 -2.17 1.66 19.07
CA GLN A 140 -2.69 2.84 19.74
C GLN A 140 -1.89 3.21 21.00
N ARG A 141 -1.49 2.22 21.81
CA ARG A 141 -0.64 2.47 23.00
C ARG A 141 0.70 3.08 22.61
N CYS A 142 1.34 2.57 21.56
CA CYS A 142 2.60 3.09 21.04
C CYS A 142 2.45 4.53 20.54
N TRP A 143 1.41 4.86 19.76
CA TRP A 143 1.21 6.24 19.31
C TRP A 143 0.85 7.21 20.44
N HIS A 144 0.13 6.77 21.48
CA HIS A 144 -0.04 7.57 22.70
C HIS A 144 1.28 7.81 23.45
N ARG A 145 2.18 6.81 23.50
CA ARG A 145 3.54 6.99 24.04
C ARG A 145 4.37 7.95 23.20
N CYS A 146 4.25 7.87 21.87
CA CYS A 146 4.87 8.86 20.96
C CYS A 146 4.41 10.28 21.31
N LEU A 147 3.09 10.52 21.37
CA LEU A 147 2.55 11.83 21.75
C LEU A 147 3.03 12.32 23.12
N ARG A 148 3.18 11.41 24.09
CA ARG A 148 3.73 11.74 25.41
C ARG A 148 5.20 12.13 25.32
N ALA A 149 6.01 11.35 24.60
CA ALA A 149 7.42 11.61 24.41
C ALA A 149 7.66 12.94 23.68
N VAL A 150 6.87 13.25 22.64
CA VAL A 150 6.98 14.55 21.95
C VAL A 150 6.72 15.72 22.90
N ARG A 151 5.74 15.63 23.81
CA ARG A 151 5.46 16.69 24.81
C ARG A 151 6.55 16.83 25.86
N GLN A 152 7.26 15.75 26.17
CA GLN A 152 8.37 15.78 27.12
C GLN A 152 9.63 16.37 26.47
N HIS A 153 9.87 16.04 25.19
CA HIS A 153 11.01 16.52 24.43
C HIS A 153 10.81 17.86 23.72
N SER A 154 9.62 18.45 23.71
CA SER A 154 9.41 19.77 23.09
C SER A 154 10.22 20.91 23.75
N LEU A 155 10.93 20.62 24.86
CA LEU A 155 11.85 21.51 25.54
C LEU A 155 13.33 21.31 25.10
N GLU A 156 13.64 20.21 24.41
CA GLU A 156 14.99 19.84 23.98
C GLU A 156 15.00 19.63 22.45
N VAL A 157 15.63 20.55 21.72
CA VAL A 157 15.80 20.42 20.26
C VAL A 157 16.54 19.11 19.99
N SER A 158 15.94 18.20 19.21
CA SER A 158 16.60 16.95 18.84
C SER A 158 17.85 17.28 18.04
N GLU A 159 19.03 16.89 18.53
CA GLU A 159 20.29 17.11 17.80
C GLU A 159 20.35 16.34 16.47
N PHE A 160 19.44 15.39 16.27
CA PHE A 160 19.48 14.41 15.18
C PHE A 160 18.34 14.55 14.18
N ASP A 161 17.22 15.15 14.59
CA ASP A 161 16.00 15.18 13.79
C ASP A 161 15.54 16.62 13.53
N GLU A 162 15.57 17.02 12.27
CA GLU A 162 15.04 18.30 11.80
C GLU A 162 13.50 18.35 11.78
N THR A 163 12.84 17.20 12.00
CA THR A 163 11.37 17.13 12.02
C THR A 163 10.83 17.94 13.20
N PRO A 164 10.00 18.97 12.94
CA PRO A 164 9.38 19.74 14.02
C PRO A 164 8.55 18.82 14.94
N PRO A 165 8.59 19.01 16.28
CA PRO A 165 7.77 18.24 17.21
C PRO A 165 6.27 18.25 16.86
N GLU A 166 5.80 19.36 16.28
CA GLU A 166 4.43 19.53 15.81
C GLU A 166 4.09 18.62 14.63
N GLU A 167 5.02 18.44 13.69
CA GLU A 167 4.85 17.52 12.56
C GLU A 167 4.72 16.07 13.04
N LEU A 168 5.58 15.64 13.97
CA LEU A 168 5.51 14.29 14.54
C LEU A 168 4.25 14.08 15.38
N THR A 169 3.81 15.12 16.10
CA THR A 169 2.52 15.14 16.80
C THR A 169 1.38 14.90 15.82
N ALA A 170 1.37 15.62 14.69
CA ALA A 170 0.34 15.46 13.67
C ALA A 170 0.36 14.05 13.08
N LYS A 171 1.54 13.51 12.71
CA LYS A 171 1.69 12.13 12.21
C LYS A 171 1.14 11.09 13.18
N ALA A 172 1.43 11.23 14.48
CA ALA A 172 0.92 10.31 15.50
C ALA A 172 -0.61 10.37 15.65
N TRP A 173 -1.21 11.57 15.56
CA TRP A 173 -2.67 11.72 15.56
C TRP A 173 -3.33 11.18 14.29
N VAL A 174 -2.73 11.36 13.11
CA VAL A 174 -3.21 10.75 11.87
C VAL A 174 -3.21 9.22 12.00
N ALA A 175 -2.15 8.65 12.55
CA ALA A 175 -2.05 7.21 12.76
C ALA A 175 -3.12 6.67 13.75
N LEU A 176 -3.37 7.39 14.85
CA LEU A 176 -4.47 7.07 15.77
C LEU A 176 -5.84 7.16 15.09
N ALA A 177 -6.07 8.21 14.30
CA ALA A 177 -7.33 8.37 13.58
C ALA A 177 -7.53 7.27 12.53
N LEU A 178 -6.47 6.83 11.86
CA LEU A 178 -6.49 5.68 10.95
C LEU A 178 -6.91 4.40 11.69
N ALA A 179 -6.38 4.16 12.89
CA ALA A 179 -6.79 3.01 13.69
C ALA A 179 -8.22 3.07 14.22
N TRP A 180 -8.74 4.28 14.47
CA TRP A 180 -10.14 4.47 14.86
C TRP A 180 -11.10 4.41 13.70
N LYS A 181 -10.63 4.43 12.44
CA LYS A 181 -11.50 4.46 11.27
C LYS A 181 -12.53 3.34 11.25
N SER A 182 -12.13 2.12 11.61
CA SER A 182 -12.99 0.92 11.58
C SER A 182 -13.96 0.84 12.76
N GLU A 183 -13.55 1.28 13.95
CA GLU A 183 -14.34 1.14 15.19
C GLU A 183 -15.16 2.40 15.53
N LYS A 184 -14.62 3.59 15.21
CA LYS A 184 -15.10 4.89 15.67
C LYS A 184 -14.94 5.94 14.55
N ALA A 185 -15.56 5.68 13.40
CA ALA A 185 -15.43 6.51 12.19
C ALA A 185 -15.70 8.01 12.43
N GLY A 186 -16.72 8.36 13.23
CA GLY A 186 -17.02 9.76 13.57
C GLY A 186 -15.89 10.45 14.36
N ARG A 187 -15.24 9.74 15.28
CA ARG A 187 -14.07 10.24 16.01
C ARG A 187 -12.87 10.42 15.09
N ALA A 188 -12.62 9.46 14.20
CA ALA A 188 -11.56 9.55 13.21
C ALA A 188 -11.73 10.78 12.30
N LEU A 189 -12.96 11.03 11.83
CA LEU A 189 -13.31 12.18 11.01
C LEU A 189 -13.09 13.51 11.76
N SER A 190 -13.61 13.62 12.97
CA SER A 190 -13.46 14.82 13.80
C SER A 190 -11.99 15.16 14.06
N VAL A 191 -11.16 14.15 14.37
CA VAL A 191 -9.72 14.33 14.57
C VAL A 191 -9.03 14.74 13.28
N ALA A 192 -9.34 14.10 12.15
CA ALA A 192 -8.75 14.47 10.86
C ALA A 192 -9.09 15.92 10.47
N GLN A 193 -10.33 16.37 10.70
CA GLN A 193 -10.74 17.75 10.46
C GLN A 193 -10.02 18.74 11.38
N ALA A 194 -9.89 18.42 12.67
CA ALA A 194 -9.17 19.26 13.63
C ALA A 194 -7.67 19.37 13.28
N LEU A 195 -7.05 18.28 12.82
CA LEU A 195 -5.67 18.30 12.32
C LEU A 195 -5.53 19.21 11.11
N LEU A 196 -6.45 19.12 10.15
CA LEU A 196 -6.41 19.97 8.96
C LEU A 196 -6.55 21.45 9.34
N GLN A 197 -7.55 21.80 10.16
CA GLN A 197 -7.75 23.18 10.64
C GLN A 197 -6.51 23.76 11.32
N ARG A 198 -5.77 22.91 12.06
CA ARG A 198 -4.57 23.34 12.78
C ARG A 198 -3.33 23.44 11.90
N PHE A 199 -3.11 22.47 11.02
CA PHE A 199 -1.83 22.26 10.33
C PHE A 199 -1.83 22.64 8.84
N GLU A 200 -2.99 22.93 8.25
CA GLU A 200 -3.11 23.25 6.82
C GLU A 200 -2.22 24.43 6.41
N LYS A 201 -2.14 25.48 7.24
CA LYS A 201 -1.32 26.68 6.99
C LYS A 201 0.15 26.53 7.32
N GLN A 202 0.52 25.56 8.17
CA GLN A 202 1.90 25.36 8.61
C GLN A 202 2.75 24.62 7.58
N ASP A 203 2.09 24.04 6.57
CA ASP A 203 2.72 23.37 5.45
C ASP A 203 3.74 22.28 5.84
N PHE A 204 3.44 21.53 6.92
CA PHE A 204 4.30 20.42 7.29
C PHE A 204 4.29 19.34 6.22
N ARG A 205 5.50 18.92 5.85
CA ARG A 205 5.73 17.91 4.85
C ARG A 205 4.98 16.64 5.23
N THR A 206 4.29 16.03 4.27
CA THR A 206 3.49 14.80 4.36
C THR A 206 2.24 14.84 5.24
N VAL A 207 2.15 15.76 6.21
CA VAL A 207 1.03 15.80 7.17
C VAL A 207 -0.28 16.09 6.46
N ASN A 208 -0.34 17.19 5.71
CA ASN A 208 -1.59 17.56 5.03
C ASN A 208 -1.99 16.51 3.98
N GLY A 209 -1.03 15.98 3.23
CA GLY A 209 -1.27 14.91 2.27
C GLY A 209 -1.83 13.63 2.92
N THR A 210 -1.29 13.23 4.07
CA THR A 210 -1.76 12.03 4.80
C THR A 210 -3.11 12.26 5.48
N VAL A 211 -3.40 13.47 5.97
CA VAL A 211 -4.74 13.86 6.46
C VAL A 211 -5.77 13.81 5.34
N TYR A 212 -5.46 14.34 4.15
CA TYR A 212 -6.34 14.26 2.98
C TYR A 212 -6.57 12.82 2.54
N LEU A 213 -5.52 11.99 2.54
CA LEU A 213 -5.65 10.55 2.24
C LEU A 213 -6.59 9.85 3.23
N LEU A 214 -6.48 10.15 4.53
CA LEU A 214 -7.38 9.63 5.57
C LEU A 214 -8.82 10.08 5.36
N LEU A 215 -9.05 11.38 5.09
CA LEU A 215 -10.38 11.93 4.82
C LEU A 215 -11.02 11.30 3.57
N GLY A 216 -10.26 11.14 2.49
CA GLY A 216 -10.71 10.44 1.28
C GLY A 216 -11.07 8.98 1.56
N SER A 217 -10.28 8.31 2.39
CA SER A 217 -10.55 6.94 2.84
C SER A 217 -11.82 6.84 3.68
N ILE A 218 -12.07 7.80 4.59
CA ILE A 218 -13.30 7.85 5.40
C ILE A 218 -14.52 8.11 4.51
N ALA A 219 -14.46 9.12 3.64
CA ALA A 219 -15.56 9.45 2.73
C ALA A 219 -15.90 8.29 1.77
N SER A 220 -14.87 7.56 1.30
CA SER A 220 -15.05 6.36 0.46
C SER A 220 -15.82 5.25 1.18
N ASP A 221 -15.51 5.01 2.46
CA ASP A 221 -16.22 4.01 3.28
C ASP A 221 -17.70 4.40 3.48
N HIS A 222 -18.00 5.70 3.56
CA HIS A 222 -19.37 6.25 3.66
C HIS A 222 -20.08 6.42 2.30
N ARG A 223 -19.49 5.92 1.20
CA ARG A 223 -20.03 6.04 -0.18
C ARG A 223 -20.21 7.47 -0.68
N GLN A 224 -19.52 8.44 -0.10
CA GLN A 224 -19.49 9.84 -0.56
C GLN A 224 -18.40 9.98 -1.65
N LEU A 225 -18.64 9.40 -2.82
CA LEU A 225 -17.61 9.16 -3.84
C LEU A 225 -16.99 10.44 -4.41
N GLU A 226 -17.80 11.48 -4.65
CA GLU A 226 -17.31 12.77 -5.14
C GLU A 226 -16.41 13.47 -4.10
N GLN A 227 -16.84 13.49 -2.84
CA GLN A 227 -16.07 14.07 -1.76
C GLN A 227 -14.76 13.30 -1.54
N ALA A 228 -14.82 11.97 -1.60
CA ALA A 228 -13.63 11.13 -1.51
C ALA A 228 -12.64 11.42 -2.65
N MET A 229 -13.13 11.58 -3.88
CA MET A 229 -12.30 11.95 -5.03
C MET A 229 -11.62 13.31 -4.83
N ASN A 230 -12.35 14.32 -4.37
CA ASN A 230 -11.79 15.65 -4.07
C ASN A 230 -10.67 15.57 -3.01
N TRP A 231 -10.88 14.81 -1.93
CA TRP A 231 -9.83 14.60 -0.93
C TRP A 231 -8.60 13.88 -1.48
N TYR A 232 -8.78 12.85 -2.31
CA TYR A 232 -7.66 12.18 -2.97
C TYR A 232 -6.92 13.10 -3.95
N GLN A 233 -7.62 13.98 -4.68
CA GLN A 233 -6.99 14.99 -5.54
C GLN A 233 -6.15 15.99 -4.75
N LYS A 234 -6.63 16.44 -3.58
CA LYS A 234 -5.83 17.28 -2.67
C LYS A 234 -4.59 16.54 -2.15
N ALA A 235 -4.74 15.27 -1.76
CA ALA A 235 -3.61 14.44 -1.34
C ALA A 235 -2.59 14.26 -2.48
N HIS A 236 -3.07 13.99 -3.69
CA HIS A 236 -2.26 13.84 -4.90
C HIS A 236 -1.44 15.10 -5.17
N ALA A 237 -2.09 16.26 -5.26
CA ALA A 237 -1.41 17.54 -5.48
C ALA A 237 -0.36 17.81 -4.41
N LYS A 238 -0.67 17.48 -3.15
CA LYS A 238 0.26 17.69 -2.03
C LYS A 238 1.51 16.82 -2.13
N PHE A 239 1.35 15.52 -2.35
CA PHE A 239 2.50 14.61 -2.45
C PHE A 239 3.34 14.84 -3.70
N LEU A 240 2.74 15.29 -4.82
CA LEU A 240 3.50 15.72 -5.99
C LEU A 240 4.36 16.95 -5.69
N ALA A 241 3.79 17.98 -5.04
CA ALA A 241 4.53 19.19 -4.68
C ALA A 241 5.72 18.90 -3.75
N GLU A 242 5.53 18.01 -2.77
CA GLU A 242 6.58 17.58 -1.83
C GLU A 242 7.53 16.51 -2.41
N HIS A 243 7.25 16.05 -3.62
CA HIS A 243 7.91 14.96 -4.31
C HIS A 243 8.02 13.68 -3.44
N ASN A 244 6.95 13.37 -2.70
CA ASN A 244 6.80 12.18 -1.88
C ASN A 244 6.06 11.10 -2.68
N TRP A 245 6.82 10.39 -3.52
CA TRP A 245 6.30 9.33 -4.39
C TRP A 245 5.74 8.17 -3.57
N TYR A 246 6.32 7.86 -2.41
CA TYR A 246 5.87 6.75 -1.56
C TYR A 246 4.39 6.90 -1.15
N TYR A 247 4.00 8.03 -0.57
CA TYR A 247 2.59 8.22 -0.20
C TYR A 247 1.68 8.50 -1.40
N HIS A 248 2.22 9.04 -2.50
CA HIS A 248 1.48 9.16 -3.75
C HIS A 248 0.96 7.82 -4.27
N LEU A 249 1.74 6.73 -4.13
CA LEU A 249 1.28 5.38 -4.48
C LEU A 249 0.00 4.98 -3.71
N TYR A 250 -0.11 5.36 -2.43
CA TYR A 250 -1.32 5.09 -1.65
C TYR A 250 -2.54 5.92 -2.11
N VAL A 251 -2.31 7.10 -2.71
CA VAL A 251 -3.39 7.87 -3.36
C VAL A 251 -3.90 7.16 -4.61
N LEU A 252 -3.02 6.53 -5.39
CA LEU A 252 -3.43 5.74 -6.57
C LEU A 252 -4.31 4.55 -6.19
N ILE A 253 -4.08 3.93 -5.03
CA ILE A 253 -4.99 2.91 -4.47
C ILE A 253 -6.36 3.53 -4.16
N GLY A 254 -6.37 4.75 -3.60
CA GLY A 254 -7.59 5.53 -3.39
C GLY A 254 -8.38 5.74 -4.69
N TYR A 255 -7.71 6.15 -5.76
CA TYR A 255 -8.35 6.30 -7.09
C TYR A 255 -8.85 4.98 -7.65
N ALA A 256 -8.07 3.89 -7.55
CA ALA A 256 -8.51 2.56 -7.98
C ALA A 256 -9.81 2.15 -7.25
N ARG A 257 -9.85 2.37 -5.93
CA ARG A 257 -11.03 2.09 -5.11
C ARG A 257 -12.23 2.91 -5.54
N ILE A 258 -12.07 4.22 -5.75
CA ILE A 258 -13.18 5.07 -6.22
C ILE A 258 -13.66 4.65 -7.61
N GLY A 259 -12.75 4.39 -8.55
CA GLY A 259 -13.09 3.88 -9.88
C GLY A 259 -13.93 2.59 -9.80
N ARG A 260 -13.53 1.64 -8.94
CA ARG A 260 -14.32 0.42 -8.67
C ARG A 260 -15.70 0.75 -8.12
N LEU A 261 -15.79 1.61 -7.10
CA LEU A 261 -17.06 1.97 -6.48
C LEU A 261 -18.01 2.72 -7.44
N GLN A 262 -17.46 3.50 -8.36
CA GLN A 262 -18.19 4.18 -9.44
C GLN A 262 -18.52 3.25 -10.63
N ARG A 263 -18.08 1.99 -10.59
CA ARG A 263 -18.16 1.02 -11.69
C ARG A 263 -17.38 1.43 -12.95
N ASN A 264 -16.44 2.36 -12.83
CA ASN A 264 -15.46 2.68 -13.86
C ASN A 264 -14.25 1.73 -13.74
N TYR A 265 -14.44 0.48 -14.14
CA TYR A 265 -13.44 -0.58 -13.95
C TYR A 265 -12.19 -0.37 -14.80
N ALA A 266 -12.29 0.24 -15.98
CA ALA A 266 -11.14 0.55 -16.81
C ALA A 266 -10.17 1.49 -16.09
N GLN A 267 -10.71 2.57 -15.48
CA GLN A 267 -9.93 3.47 -14.65
C GLN A 267 -9.33 2.76 -13.43
N ALA A 268 -10.10 1.88 -12.78
CA ALA A 268 -9.61 1.13 -11.63
C ALA A 268 -8.43 0.21 -11.98
N TYR A 269 -8.55 -0.58 -13.07
CA TYR A 269 -7.47 -1.43 -13.56
C TYR A 269 -6.23 -0.63 -13.94
N TRP A 270 -6.40 0.50 -14.63
CA TRP A 270 -5.27 1.35 -15.02
C TRP A 270 -4.43 1.80 -13.81
N HIS A 271 -5.07 2.23 -12.72
CA HIS A 271 -4.36 2.63 -11.49
C HIS A 271 -3.67 1.44 -10.82
N LEU A 272 -4.31 0.26 -10.76
CA LEU A 272 -3.71 -0.93 -10.15
C LEU A 272 -2.54 -1.47 -10.97
N ASP A 273 -2.63 -1.43 -12.30
CA ASP A 273 -1.54 -1.85 -13.19
C ASP A 273 -0.34 -0.90 -13.12
N LEU A 274 -0.59 0.41 -12.97
CA LEU A 274 0.45 1.40 -12.70
C LEU A 274 1.15 1.11 -11.36
N LEU A 275 0.38 0.77 -10.33
CA LEU A 275 0.91 0.41 -9.01
C LEU A 275 1.74 -0.87 -9.05
N ASP A 276 1.31 -1.91 -9.77
CA ASP A 276 2.07 -3.16 -9.90
C ASP A 276 3.44 -2.92 -10.56
N LYS A 277 3.54 -1.97 -11.50
CA LYS A 277 4.80 -1.58 -12.12
C LYS A 277 5.67 -0.72 -11.19
N ALA A 278 5.07 0.26 -10.51
CA ALA A 278 5.79 1.19 -9.63
C ALA A 278 6.27 0.53 -8.33
N ALA A 279 5.52 -0.43 -7.80
CA ALA A 279 5.82 -1.16 -6.57
C ALA A 279 6.50 -2.51 -6.84
N TRP A 280 7.24 -2.61 -7.96
CA TRP A 280 7.95 -3.83 -8.32
C TRP A 280 9.15 -4.04 -7.39
N GLY A 281 9.05 -5.03 -6.51
CA GLY A 281 10.12 -5.40 -5.60
C GLY A 281 9.61 -5.99 -4.29
N ALA A 282 10.52 -6.59 -3.51
CA ALA A 282 10.20 -7.18 -2.22
C ALA A 282 9.93 -6.12 -1.13
N HIS A 283 10.46 -4.90 -1.29
CA HIS A 283 10.35 -3.85 -0.28
C HIS A 283 8.96 -3.22 -0.15
N PHE A 284 8.07 -3.39 -1.16
CA PHE A 284 6.69 -2.89 -1.15
C PHE A 284 5.67 -3.94 -0.68
N GLY A 285 6.01 -4.74 0.31
CA GLY A 285 5.17 -5.84 0.79
C GLY A 285 3.74 -5.40 1.15
N GLN A 286 3.59 -4.37 1.98
CA GLN A 286 2.27 -3.87 2.43
C GLN A 286 1.48 -3.26 1.28
N LEU A 287 2.10 -2.37 0.50
CA LEU A 287 1.45 -1.77 -0.65
C LEU A 287 0.95 -2.83 -1.64
N ARG A 288 1.77 -3.83 -1.99
CA ARG A 288 1.34 -4.93 -2.88
C ARG A 288 0.21 -5.76 -2.29
N ARG A 289 0.19 -5.95 -0.96
CA ARG A 289 -0.92 -6.64 -0.29
C ARG A 289 -2.23 -5.85 -0.45
N GLU A 290 -2.18 -4.53 -0.29
CA GLU A 290 -3.34 -3.65 -0.51
C GLU A 290 -3.78 -3.64 -1.98
N VAL A 291 -2.84 -3.58 -2.92
CA VAL A 291 -3.12 -3.69 -4.37
C VAL A 291 -3.78 -5.02 -4.71
N ALA A 292 -3.24 -6.14 -4.22
CA ALA A 292 -3.81 -7.46 -4.45
C ALA A 292 -5.22 -7.60 -3.84
N PHE A 293 -5.43 -7.03 -2.65
CA PHE A 293 -6.74 -7.01 -2.01
C PHE A 293 -7.76 -6.20 -2.84
N GLU A 294 -7.39 -4.99 -3.27
CA GLU A 294 -8.26 -4.14 -4.09
C GLU A 294 -8.51 -4.76 -5.48
N ARG A 295 -7.51 -5.38 -6.11
CA ARG A 295 -7.64 -6.14 -7.37
C ARG A 295 -8.62 -7.29 -7.21
N THR A 296 -8.54 -8.06 -6.12
CA THR A 296 -9.48 -9.15 -5.84
C THR A 296 -10.93 -8.63 -5.71
N ARG A 297 -11.13 -7.47 -5.08
CA ARG A 297 -12.46 -6.84 -5.00
C ARG A 297 -12.92 -6.33 -6.36
N LEU A 298 -12.01 -5.75 -7.14
CA LEU A 298 -12.27 -5.28 -8.49
C LEU A 298 -12.71 -6.44 -9.39
N GLU A 299 -12.01 -7.57 -9.37
CA GLU A 299 -12.38 -8.75 -10.16
C GLU A 299 -13.79 -9.26 -9.80
N LYS A 300 -14.11 -9.34 -8.49
CA LYS A 300 -15.44 -9.72 -8.01
C LYS A 300 -16.54 -8.74 -8.42
N ASP A 301 -16.22 -7.45 -8.39
CA ASP A 301 -17.18 -6.39 -8.70
C ASP A 301 -17.35 -6.22 -10.21
N ALA A 302 -16.28 -6.28 -11.00
CA ALA A 302 -16.22 -5.92 -12.41
C ALA A 302 -16.75 -7.02 -13.34
N VAL A 303 -16.58 -8.29 -12.97
CA VAL A 303 -16.84 -9.42 -13.85
C VAL A 303 -17.87 -10.34 -13.21
N ASP A 304 -18.98 -10.56 -13.91
CA ASP A 304 -19.96 -11.58 -13.55
C ASP A 304 -19.46 -12.97 -14.00
N LEU A 305 -18.80 -13.01 -15.17
CA LEU A 305 -18.27 -14.22 -15.79
C LEU A 305 -16.90 -13.96 -16.46
N LEU A 306 -15.82 -14.51 -15.88
CA LEU A 306 -14.48 -14.49 -16.47
C LEU A 306 -14.21 -15.82 -17.16
N ILE A 307 -13.86 -15.79 -18.44
CA ILE A 307 -13.58 -17.00 -19.22
C ILE A 307 -12.13 -16.95 -19.69
N ASP A 308 -11.27 -17.76 -19.08
CA ASP A 308 -9.88 -17.96 -19.49
C ASP A 308 -9.76 -19.22 -20.34
N SER A 309 -9.77 -19.04 -21.66
CA SER A 309 -9.73 -20.16 -22.61
C SER A 309 -8.35 -20.83 -22.65
N ARG A 310 -7.27 -20.08 -22.37
CA ARG A 310 -5.89 -20.60 -22.35
C ARG A 310 -5.72 -21.63 -21.25
N ARG A 311 -6.27 -21.34 -20.07
CA ARG A 311 -6.19 -22.24 -18.90
C ARG A 311 -7.34 -23.24 -18.85
N GLY A 312 -8.37 -23.06 -19.68
CA GLY A 312 -9.63 -23.79 -19.63
C GLY A 312 -10.34 -23.58 -18.29
N VAL A 313 -10.46 -22.32 -17.86
CA VAL A 313 -10.99 -21.93 -16.56
C VAL A 313 -12.08 -20.89 -16.74
N VAL A 314 -13.18 -21.04 -16.00
CA VAL A 314 -14.24 -20.05 -15.89
C VAL A 314 -14.32 -19.62 -14.43
N LYS A 315 -14.40 -18.32 -14.16
CA LYS A 315 -14.74 -17.82 -12.82
C LYS A 315 -16.09 -17.12 -12.89
N THR A 316 -17.00 -17.50 -12.01
CA THR A 316 -18.28 -16.80 -11.82
C THR A 316 -18.21 -15.96 -10.55
N ARG A 317 -19.09 -14.96 -10.43
CA ARG A 317 -19.21 -14.19 -9.18
C ARG A 317 -19.53 -15.09 -7.98
N ASP A 318 -20.44 -16.04 -8.18
CA ASP A 318 -21.05 -16.79 -7.07
C ASP A 318 -20.38 -18.15 -6.80
N SER A 319 -19.83 -18.80 -7.82
CA SER A 319 -19.40 -20.22 -7.75
C SER A 319 -17.87 -20.39 -7.78
N GLY A 320 -17.11 -19.30 -7.73
CA GLY A 320 -15.66 -19.32 -7.71
C GLY A 320 -15.05 -19.81 -9.03
N GLN A 321 -13.92 -20.51 -8.97
CA GLN A 321 -13.18 -20.97 -10.14
C GLN A 321 -13.58 -22.39 -10.55
N ILE A 322 -14.03 -22.54 -11.79
CA ILE A 322 -14.49 -23.79 -12.42
C ILE A 322 -13.50 -24.19 -13.52
N SER A 323 -13.02 -25.44 -13.52
CA SER A 323 -12.16 -25.95 -14.59
C SER A 323 -12.95 -26.64 -15.69
N LEU A 324 -12.76 -26.18 -16.94
CA LEU A 324 -13.32 -26.76 -18.16
C LEU A 324 -12.23 -27.40 -19.05
N ARG A 325 -11.02 -27.68 -18.54
CA ARG A 325 -9.89 -28.20 -19.34
C ARG A 325 -10.21 -29.44 -20.16
N LYS A 326 -11.03 -30.36 -19.65
CA LYS A 326 -11.44 -31.59 -20.35
C LYS A 326 -12.81 -31.45 -21.03
N GLN A 327 -13.40 -30.26 -21.02
CA GLN A 327 -14.77 -29.97 -21.44
C GLN A 327 -14.76 -28.89 -22.52
N TYR A 328 -13.94 -29.08 -23.56
CA TYR A 328 -13.72 -28.10 -24.64
C TYR A 328 -15.01 -27.62 -25.29
N ILE A 329 -15.98 -28.51 -25.50
CA ILE A 329 -17.30 -28.16 -26.05
C ILE A 329 -18.00 -27.08 -25.20
N LEU A 330 -18.00 -27.21 -23.87
CA LEU A 330 -18.65 -26.23 -22.99
C LEU A 330 -17.94 -24.87 -23.04
N LEU A 331 -16.61 -24.90 -23.12
CA LEU A 331 -15.81 -23.70 -23.29
C LEU A 331 -16.07 -23.01 -24.65
N HIS A 332 -16.23 -23.79 -25.72
CA HIS A 332 -16.55 -23.28 -27.05
C HIS A 332 -17.96 -22.67 -27.11
N ILE A 333 -18.95 -23.29 -26.46
CA ILE A 333 -20.29 -22.70 -26.31
C ILE A 333 -20.21 -21.36 -25.57
N LEU A 334 -19.50 -21.33 -24.43
CA LEU A 334 -19.31 -20.09 -23.67
C LEU A 334 -18.60 -19.01 -24.49
N LYS A 335 -17.55 -19.37 -25.23
CA LYS A 335 -16.84 -18.45 -26.13
C LYS A 335 -17.81 -17.88 -27.18
N ALA A 336 -18.53 -18.75 -27.90
CA ALA A 336 -19.47 -18.32 -28.94
C ALA A 336 -20.55 -17.37 -28.40
N LEU A 337 -21.11 -17.68 -27.22
CA LEU A 337 -22.10 -16.84 -26.56
C LEU A 337 -21.50 -15.51 -26.07
N SER A 338 -20.27 -15.52 -25.57
CA SER A 338 -19.57 -14.31 -25.11
C SER A 338 -19.23 -13.37 -26.28
N ASP A 339 -18.78 -13.95 -27.40
CA ASP A 339 -18.50 -13.21 -28.64
C ASP A 339 -19.77 -12.55 -29.20
N ALA A 340 -20.92 -13.22 -29.07
CA ALA A 340 -22.20 -12.64 -29.44
C ALA A 340 -22.64 -11.53 -28.46
N HIS A 341 -22.46 -11.76 -27.16
CA HIS A 341 -22.81 -10.81 -26.09
C HIS A 341 -21.96 -9.54 -26.11
N GLY A 342 -20.72 -9.60 -26.58
CA GLY A 342 -19.81 -8.46 -26.66
C GLY A 342 -20.01 -7.53 -27.87
N ARG A 343 -20.88 -7.86 -28.82
CA ARG A 343 -21.11 -7.04 -30.02
C ARG A 343 -22.05 -5.87 -29.70
N SER A 344 -21.56 -4.64 -29.79
CA SER A 344 -22.38 -3.43 -29.61
C SER A 344 -23.46 -3.30 -30.70
N GLY A 345 -24.74 -3.28 -30.31
CA GLY A 345 -25.87 -3.07 -31.21
C GLY A 345 -27.14 -3.83 -30.77
N ALA A 346 -28.18 -3.82 -31.62
CA ALA A 346 -29.44 -4.55 -31.41
C ALA A 346 -29.25 -6.07 -31.23
N ASP A 347 -28.10 -6.61 -31.62
CA ASP A 347 -27.74 -8.02 -31.48
C ASP A 347 -27.34 -8.43 -30.05
N MET A 348 -27.04 -7.49 -29.14
CA MET A 348 -26.77 -7.83 -27.73
C MET A 348 -27.96 -8.57 -27.09
N ASP A 349 -29.18 -8.18 -27.46
CA ASP A 349 -30.39 -8.77 -26.90
C ASP A 349 -30.81 -10.06 -27.62
N ARG A 350 -30.38 -10.25 -28.88
CA ARG A 350 -30.83 -11.40 -29.67
C ARG A 350 -30.18 -12.70 -29.22
N GLY A 351 -28.92 -12.70 -28.80
CA GLY A 351 -28.18 -13.93 -28.50
C GLY A 351 -27.89 -14.78 -29.74
N LEU A 352 -27.69 -16.09 -29.56
CA LEU A 352 -27.49 -17.03 -30.67
C LEU A 352 -28.67 -18.00 -30.79
N SER A 353 -29.10 -18.24 -32.02
CA SER A 353 -30.01 -19.33 -32.35
C SER A 353 -29.33 -20.69 -32.17
N LYS A 354 -30.13 -21.76 -32.06
CA LYS A 354 -29.61 -23.13 -32.00
C LYS A 354 -28.72 -23.44 -33.20
N ALA A 355 -29.12 -23.01 -34.39
CA ALA A 355 -28.38 -23.24 -35.63
C ALA A 355 -26.99 -22.58 -35.59
N GLU A 356 -26.92 -21.30 -35.20
CA GLU A 356 -25.65 -20.56 -35.10
C GLU A 356 -24.71 -21.17 -34.05
N ILE A 357 -25.23 -21.66 -32.92
CA ILE A 357 -24.40 -22.31 -31.90
C ILE A 357 -23.80 -23.60 -32.47
N ILE A 358 -24.62 -24.42 -33.15
CA ILE A 358 -24.16 -25.66 -33.76
C ILE A 358 -23.07 -25.38 -34.81
N GLU A 359 -23.32 -24.43 -35.70
CA GLU A 359 -22.39 -24.04 -36.74
C GLU A 359 -21.07 -23.51 -36.14
N ARG A 360 -21.13 -22.64 -35.12
CA ARG A 360 -19.90 -22.05 -34.53
C ARG A 360 -19.08 -23.06 -33.72
N VAL A 361 -19.75 -23.91 -32.93
CA VAL A 361 -19.11 -24.80 -31.96
C VAL A 361 -18.72 -26.13 -32.58
N TRP A 362 -19.58 -26.73 -33.41
CA TRP A 362 -19.36 -28.04 -34.03
C TRP A 362 -18.99 -27.98 -35.51
N LYS A 363 -19.11 -26.83 -36.18
CA LYS A 363 -18.84 -26.69 -37.62
C LYS A 363 -19.70 -27.61 -38.48
N GLU A 364 -20.95 -27.86 -38.04
CA GLU A 364 -21.93 -28.74 -38.69
C GLU A 364 -23.16 -27.93 -39.15
N ASN A 365 -23.82 -28.37 -40.22
CA ASN A 365 -25.11 -27.83 -40.63
C ASN A 365 -26.21 -28.27 -39.67
N TYR A 366 -27.04 -27.34 -39.19
CA TYR A 366 -28.07 -27.62 -38.20
C TYR A 366 -29.14 -28.62 -38.69
N ARG A 367 -29.37 -29.68 -37.91
CA ARG A 367 -30.41 -30.70 -38.10
C ARG A 367 -31.12 -30.91 -36.76
N PRO A 368 -32.39 -30.52 -36.60
CA PRO A 368 -33.10 -30.60 -35.32
C PRO A 368 -33.04 -31.99 -34.68
N GLU A 369 -33.21 -33.05 -35.48
CA GLU A 369 -33.31 -34.44 -35.01
C GLU A 369 -32.01 -34.93 -34.36
N ALA A 370 -30.86 -34.44 -34.85
CA ALA A 370 -29.55 -34.84 -34.36
C ALA A 370 -28.99 -33.87 -33.29
N HIS A 371 -29.31 -32.58 -33.40
CA HIS A 371 -28.58 -31.54 -32.68
C HIS A 371 -29.29 -30.99 -31.45
N ASP A 372 -30.62 -31.04 -31.38
CA ASP A 372 -31.35 -30.44 -30.26
C ASP A 372 -31.03 -31.10 -28.93
N ASN A 373 -31.04 -32.44 -28.90
CA ASN A 373 -30.70 -33.20 -27.69
C ASN A 373 -29.24 -32.97 -27.26
N LYS A 374 -28.32 -32.92 -28.23
CA LYS A 374 -26.88 -32.67 -28.01
C LYS A 374 -26.64 -31.28 -27.44
N LEU A 375 -27.28 -30.26 -28.01
CA LEU A 375 -27.17 -28.88 -27.55
C LEU A 375 -27.80 -28.71 -26.17
N TYR A 376 -29.03 -29.21 -25.97
CA TYR A 376 -29.73 -29.16 -24.69
C TYR A 376 -28.90 -29.80 -23.56
N TYR A 377 -28.33 -30.98 -23.80
CA TYR A 377 -27.48 -31.67 -22.82
C TYR A 377 -26.27 -30.81 -22.41
N ASN A 378 -25.56 -30.23 -23.38
CA ASN A 378 -24.38 -29.40 -23.11
C ASN A 378 -24.75 -28.09 -22.42
N ILE A 379 -25.85 -27.43 -22.80
CA ILE A 379 -26.35 -26.23 -22.13
C ILE A 379 -26.73 -26.53 -20.68
N ASN A 380 -27.44 -27.63 -20.43
CA ASN A 380 -27.82 -28.01 -19.06
C ASN A 380 -26.59 -28.34 -18.21
N ARG A 381 -25.61 -29.05 -18.78
CA ARG A 381 -24.32 -29.33 -18.11
C ARG A 381 -23.56 -28.03 -17.81
N LEU A 382 -23.54 -27.09 -18.75
CA LEU A 382 -22.94 -25.79 -18.56
C LEU A 382 -23.64 -25.01 -17.42
N ARG A 383 -24.98 -24.98 -17.40
CA ARG A 383 -25.76 -24.35 -16.31
C ARG A 383 -25.43 -24.94 -14.95
N LYS A 384 -25.34 -26.27 -14.83
CA LYS A 384 -24.95 -26.94 -13.57
C LYS A 384 -23.57 -26.52 -13.05
N LEU A 385 -22.69 -26.05 -13.93
CA LEU A 385 -21.36 -25.60 -13.56
C LEU A 385 -21.34 -24.12 -13.20
N ILE A 386 -22.01 -23.26 -13.99
CA ILE A 386 -21.86 -21.81 -13.86
C ILE A 386 -22.98 -21.14 -13.06
N GLU A 387 -24.19 -21.69 -13.02
CA GLU A 387 -25.33 -21.04 -12.37
C GLU A 387 -25.30 -21.23 -10.86
N PRO A 388 -25.61 -20.18 -10.07
CA PRO A 388 -25.75 -20.32 -8.62
C PRO A 388 -26.99 -21.14 -8.22
N ASP A 389 -28.09 -21.01 -8.98
CA ASP A 389 -29.32 -21.79 -8.81
C ASP A 389 -29.85 -22.23 -10.18
N LEU A 390 -29.99 -23.54 -10.36
CA LEU A 390 -30.51 -24.16 -11.57
C LEU A 390 -31.98 -23.83 -11.85
N LYS A 391 -32.77 -23.57 -10.81
CA LYS A 391 -34.20 -23.24 -10.96
C LYS A 391 -34.42 -21.80 -11.43
N LYS A 392 -33.45 -20.93 -11.15
CA LYS A 392 -33.47 -19.50 -11.49
C LYS A 392 -32.15 -19.11 -12.16
N PRO A 393 -31.92 -19.55 -13.41
CA PRO A 393 -30.67 -19.26 -14.12
C PRO A 393 -30.48 -17.75 -14.27
N GLN A 394 -29.29 -17.27 -13.91
CA GLN A 394 -28.91 -15.86 -13.89
C GLN A 394 -27.92 -15.52 -14.99
N TYR A 395 -27.12 -16.47 -15.47
CA TYR A 395 -26.05 -16.19 -16.43
C TYR A 395 -26.40 -16.62 -17.85
N LEU A 396 -27.00 -17.78 -18.03
CA LEU A 396 -27.32 -18.39 -19.32
C LEU A 396 -28.83 -18.57 -19.44
N LEU A 397 -29.45 -17.77 -20.30
CA LEU A 397 -30.91 -17.73 -20.48
C LEU A 397 -31.32 -18.44 -21.77
N ASN A 398 -32.52 -19.03 -21.73
CA ASN A 398 -33.21 -19.46 -22.95
C ASN A 398 -33.85 -18.23 -23.59
N TRP A 399 -33.85 -18.16 -24.92
CA TRP A 399 -34.69 -17.22 -25.66
C TRP A 399 -35.41 -17.97 -26.80
N LYS A 400 -36.28 -17.29 -27.56
CA LYS A 400 -37.24 -17.93 -28.48
C LYS A 400 -36.60 -18.92 -29.46
N GLU A 401 -35.39 -18.64 -29.95
CA GLU A 401 -34.73 -19.43 -31.00
C GLU A 401 -33.44 -20.11 -30.55
N GLY A 402 -33.03 -19.95 -29.29
CA GLY A 402 -31.77 -20.51 -28.80
C GLY A 402 -31.38 -20.06 -27.40
N TYR A 403 -30.12 -19.65 -27.25
CA TYR A 403 -29.52 -19.34 -25.94
C TYR A 403 -28.76 -18.01 -25.98
N ARG A 404 -28.75 -17.32 -24.84
CA ARG A 404 -28.04 -16.05 -24.68
C ARG A 404 -27.50 -15.92 -23.27
N LEU A 405 -26.46 -15.11 -23.10
CA LEU A 405 -26.05 -14.67 -21.78
C LEU A 405 -27.06 -13.62 -21.27
N ALA A 406 -27.19 -13.50 -19.96
CA ALA A 406 -28.16 -12.58 -19.38
C ALA A 406 -27.85 -11.13 -19.79
N PRO A 407 -28.88 -10.33 -20.16
CA PRO A 407 -28.68 -8.92 -20.45
C PRO A 407 -28.01 -8.20 -19.28
N GLY A 408 -26.99 -7.38 -19.57
CA GLY A 408 -26.22 -6.69 -18.54
C GLY A 408 -25.17 -7.53 -17.81
N LEU A 409 -25.03 -8.82 -18.15
CA LEU A 409 -23.94 -9.66 -17.65
C LEU A 409 -22.60 -9.11 -18.16
N ARG A 410 -21.64 -8.89 -17.26
CA ARG A 410 -20.30 -8.42 -17.63
C ARG A 410 -19.38 -9.60 -17.78
N VAL A 411 -19.08 -9.91 -19.04
CA VAL A 411 -18.26 -11.05 -19.41
C VAL A 411 -16.90 -10.58 -19.87
N GLN A 412 -15.85 -11.16 -19.31
CA GLN A 412 -14.48 -10.92 -19.76
C GLN A 412 -13.91 -12.22 -20.31
N PHE A 413 -13.48 -12.18 -21.56
CA PHE A 413 -12.86 -13.32 -22.25
C PHE A 413 -11.35 -13.11 -22.36
N LEU A 414 -10.56 -14.05 -21.83
CA LEU A 414 -9.10 -14.10 -21.92
C LEU A 414 -8.71 -15.29 -22.81
N GLY A 415 -8.33 -15.02 -24.05
CA GLY A 415 -7.94 -16.04 -25.01
C GLY A 415 -6.93 -15.51 -26.04
N ASP A 416 -6.28 -16.43 -26.76
CA ASP A 416 -5.42 -16.04 -27.88
C ASP A 416 -6.28 -15.53 -29.04
N GLN A 417 -6.20 -14.23 -29.30
CA GLN A 417 -6.87 -13.59 -30.44
C GLN A 417 -6.21 -13.96 -31.79
N ASN A 418 -5.15 -14.77 -31.80
CA ASN A 418 -4.34 -15.06 -32.99
C ASN A 418 -4.73 -16.36 -33.75
N GLY A 419 -5.88 -16.98 -33.44
CA GLY A 419 -6.27 -18.27 -34.05
C GLY A 419 -6.93 -18.21 -35.42
N ASP A 420 -7.53 -17.08 -35.83
CA ASP A 420 -8.37 -16.99 -37.04
C ASP A 420 -7.72 -16.23 -38.22
N ALA A 421 -6.42 -15.88 -38.12
CA ALA A 421 -5.69 -15.20 -39.20
C ALA A 421 -5.01 -16.17 -40.21
N PHE A 422 -5.20 -17.49 -40.10
CA PHE A 422 -4.46 -18.49 -40.90
C PHE A 422 -5.29 -19.25 -41.95
N GLN A 423 -6.39 -18.66 -42.46
CA GLN A 423 -7.17 -19.25 -43.57
C GLN A 423 -7.64 -18.25 -44.64
N ILE A 424 -6.85 -17.21 -44.94
CA ILE A 424 -7.03 -16.41 -46.17
C ILE A 424 -5.69 -16.30 -46.91
N GLU A 425 -5.07 -17.43 -47.22
CA GLU A 425 -3.97 -17.49 -48.20
C GLU A 425 -3.87 -18.91 -48.79
N ASN A 426 -4.98 -19.37 -49.38
CA ASN A 426 -4.98 -20.49 -50.34
C ASN A 426 -6.15 -20.30 -51.30
N ALA A 427 -6.18 -19.13 -51.95
CA ALA A 427 -7.06 -18.84 -53.08
C ALA A 427 -6.35 -17.86 -54.05
N ARG A 428 -5.13 -18.23 -54.48
CA ARG A 428 -4.57 -17.74 -55.74
C ARG A 428 -3.98 -18.95 -56.48
N GLY A 429 -4.82 -19.54 -57.34
CA GLY A 429 -4.33 -20.25 -58.52
C GLY A 429 -3.47 -19.30 -59.36
N GLY A 430 -2.48 -19.77 -60.13
CA GLY A 430 -2.54 -21.00 -60.90
C GLY A 430 -3.41 -20.79 -62.14
N VAL A 431 -3.00 -19.91 -63.05
CA VAL A 431 -3.31 -19.98 -64.48
C VAL A 431 -2.05 -19.55 -65.24
N GLN A 432 -1.76 -20.32 -66.28
CA GLN A 432 -0.69 -20.20 -67.27
C GLN A 432 -0.69 -18.87 -68.02
#